data_AF-A0A924KAZ5-F1
#
_entry.id   AF-A0A924KAZ5-F1
#
_cell.length_a   1.000
_cell.length_b   1.000
_cell.length_c   1.000
_cell.angle_alpha   90.00
_cell.angle_beta   90.00
_cell.angle_gamma   90.00
#
_symmetry.space_group_name_H-M   'P 1'
#
loop_
_entity.id
_entity.type
_entity.pdbx_description
1 polymer ?
#
loop_
_entity_poly.entity_id
_entity_poly.type
_entity_poly.pdbx_seq_one_letter_code
_entity_poly.pdbx_strand_id
1 'polypeptide(L)' 'MATLDAHLAQRSFMLGEQFSMADIPLGCEAHRWFGLPQSREKRPHVERWFASLAARPASKGVLDMDLA' A
#
# COMPACT_ATOMS: atom_id res chain seq x y z
N MET A 1 -4.74 -8.77 4.24
CA MET A 1 -3.39 -8.52 3.68
C MET A 1 -2.77 -9.72 2.97
N ALA A 2 -2.87 -10.95 3.45
CA ALA A 2 -2.26 -12.12 2.78
C ALA A 2 -2.64 -12.26 1.28
N THR A 3 -3.93 -12.13 0.94
CA THR A 3 -4.40 -12.17 -0.46
C THR A 3 -3.81 -11.05 -1.32
N LEU A 4 -3.70 -9.83 -0.75
CA LEU A 4 -3.12 -8.69 -1.44
C LEU A 4 -1.62 -8.88 -1.67
N ASP A 5 -0.90 -9.42 -0.68
CA ASP A 5 0.52 -9.73 -0.80
C ASP A 5 0.78 -10.77 -1.89
N ALA A 6 -0.02 -11.84 -1.93
CA ALA A 6 0.05 -12.84 -2.99
C ALA A 6 -0.28 -12.27 -4.38
N HIS A 7 -1.27 -11.37 -4.47
CA HIS A 7 -1.61 -10.69 -5.73
C HIS A 7 -0.45 -9.82 -6.26
N LEU A 8 0.19 -9.09 -5.35
CA LEU A 8 1.32 -8.19 -5.61
C LEU A 8 2.66 -8.94 -5.71
N ALA A 9 2.72 -10.24 -5.40
CA ALA A 9 3.92 -11.04 -5.62
C ALA A 9 4.28 -11.12 -7.12
N GLN A 10 3.26 -11.06 -7.98
CA GLN A 10 3.39 -11.20 -9.44
C GLN A 10 3.16 -9.89 -10.20
N ARG A 11 2.96 -8.78 -9.50
CA ARG A 11 2.58 -7.49 -10.10
C ARG A 11 3.21 -6.32 -9.35
N SER A 12 3.61 -5.30 -10.10
CA SER A 12 4.11 -4.05 -9.53
C SER A 12 3.00 -3.22 -8.88
N PHE A 13 1.81 -3.22 -9.49
CA PHE A 13 0.61 -2.47 -9.09
C PHE A 13 -0.66 -3.33 -9.24
N MET A 14 -1.81 -2.81 -8.81
CA MET A 14 -3.05 -3.59 -8.74
C MET A 14 -3.49 -4.18 -10.08
N LEU A 15 -3.28 -3.45 -11.18
CA LEU A 15 -3.67 -3.86 -12.53
C LEU A 15 -2.49 -4.33 -13.40
N GLY A 16 -1.30 -4.55 -12.84
CA GLY A 16 -0.11 -5.03 -13.56
C GLY A 16 1.12 -4.17 -13.33
N GLU A 17 1.80 -3.75 -14.39
CA GLU A 17 3.10 -3.07 -14.29
C GLU A 17 3.00 -1.55 -14.10
N GLN A 18 1.81 -0.96 -14.26
CA GLN A 18 1.62 0.49 -14.20
C GLN A 18 0.68 0.89 -13.08
N PHE A 19 1.03 1.99 -12.39
CA PHE A 19 0.16 2.62 -11.40
C PHE A 19 -1.17 3.02 -12.04
N SER A 20 -2.27 2.71 -11.35
CA SER A 20 -3.61 2.92 -11.85
C SER A 20 -4.52 3.52 -10.78
N MET A 21 -5.73 3.90 -11.19
CA MET A 21 -6.74 4.38 -10.25
C MET A 21 -7.10 3.34 -9.17
N ALA A 22 -6.95 2.04 -9.45
CA ALA A 22 -7.23 0.99 -8.47
C ALA A 22 -6.27 1.02 -7.27
N ASP A 23 -5.04 1.52 -7.46
CA ASP A 23 -4.02 1.60 -6.41
C ASP A 23 -4.32 2.68 -5.37
N ILE A 24 -5.08 3.72 -5.75
CA ILE A 24 -5.35 4.89 -4.88
C ILE A 24 -6.19 4.51 -3.65
N PRO A 25 -7.42 3.98 -3.79
CA PRO A 25 -8.25 3.65 -2.62
C PRO A 25 -7.62 2.54 -1.79
N LEU A 26 -6.97 1.56 -2.43
CA LEU A 26 -6.27 0.49 -1.73
C LEU A 26 -5.04 1.00 -0.99
N GLY A 27 -4.32 2.00 -1.52
CA GLY A 27 -3.22 2.65 -0.83
C GLY A 27 -3.67 3.33 0.46
N CYS A 28 -4.80 4.05 0.43
CA CYS A 28 -5.39 4.65 1.63
C CYS A 28 -5.79 3.59 2.66
N GLU A 29 -6.40 2.49 2.22
CA GLU A 29 -6.77 1.39 3.11
C GLU A 29 -5.54 0.67 3.70
N ALA A 30 -4.47 0.53 2.92
CA ALA A 30 -3.21 -0.03 3.40
C ALA A 30 -2.53 0.88 4.43
N HIS A 31 -2.52 2.20 4.21
CA HIS A 31 -2.05 3.18 5.19
C HIS A 31 -2.79 3.02 6.53
N ARG A 32 -4.12 2.95 6.47
CA ARG A 32 -4.97 2.69 7.63
C ARG A 32 -4.63 1.38 8.33
N TRP A 33 -4.47 0.29 7.56
CA TRP A 33 -4.12 -1.02 8.12
C TRP A 33 -2.74 -1.02 8.81
N PHE A 34 -1.75 -0.33 8.24
CA PHE A 34 -0.42 -0.20 8.83
C PHE A 34 -0.41 0.65 10.12
N GLY A 35 -1.35 1.56 10.28
CA GLY A 35 -1.50 2.39 11.49
C GLY A 35 -2.24 1.71 12.65
N LEU A 36 -2.91 0.57 12.43
CA LEU A 36 -3.63 -0.12 13.50
C LEU A 36 -2.66 -0.69 14.57
N PRO A 37 -3.04 -0.69 15.86
CA PRO A 37 -2.24 -1.26 16.94
C PRO A 37 -2.34 -2.80 16.94
N GLN A 38 -1.75 -3.43 15.92
CA GLN A 38 -1.77 -4.88 15.71
C GLN A 38 -0.35 -5.42 15.46
N SER A 39 -0.15 -6.71 15.72
CA SER A 39 1.11 -7.39 15.43
C SER A 39 1.39 -7.38 13.92
N ARG A 40 2.56 -6.87 13.53
CA ARG A 40 2.91 -6.70 12.12
C ARG A 40 3.59 -7.95 11.57
N GLU A 41 2.81 -8.78 10.90
CA GLU A 41 3.37 -9.84 10.05
C GLU A 41 3.97 -9.21 8.79
N LYS A 42 5.18 -9.62 8.42
CA LYS A 42 5.86 -9.10 7.23
C LYS A 42 5.08 -9.46 5.96
N ARG A 43 4.85 -8.47 5.10
CA ARG A 43 4.17 -8.62 3.80
C ARG A 43 5.00 -7.90 2.75
N PRO A 44 6.09 -8.51 2.27
CA PRO A 44 7.12 -7.80 1.52
C PRO A 44 6.60 -7.19 0.21
N HIS A 45 5.59 -7.79 -0.43
CA HIS A 45 5.04 -7.29 -1.68
C HIS A 45 4.07 -6.13 -1.45
N VAL A 46 3.27 -6.19 -0.39
CA VAL A 46 2.45 -5.05 0.05
C VAL A 46 3.33 -3.90 0.51
N GLU A 47 4.37 -4.16 1.29
CA GLU A 47 5.31 -3.14 1.78
C GLU A 47 6.02 -2.42 0.62
N ARG A 48 6.53 -3.19 -0.37
CA ARG A 48 7.13 -2.63 -1.60
C ARG A 48 6.14 -1.76 -2.37
N TRP A 49 4.94 -2.28 -2.62
CA TRP A 49 3.91 -1.55 -3.35
C TRP A 49 3.48 -0.28 -2.60
N PHE A 50 3.24 -0.35 -1.30
CA PHE A 50 2.86 0.80 -0.48
C PHE A 50 3.95 1.87 -0.46
N ALA A 51 5.23 1.48 -0.32
CA ALA A 51 6.35 2.41 -0.40
C ALA A 51 6.41 3.13 -1.77
N SER A 52 6.09 2.43 -2.86
CA SER A 52 6.02 3.05 -4.19
C SER A 52 4.91 4.09 -4.30
N LEU A 53 3.79 3.89 -3.58
CA LEU A 53 2.69 4.86 -3.52
C LEU A 53 3.08 6.07 -2.67
N ALA A 54 3.63 5.84 -1.47
CA ALA A 54 4.03 6.87 -0.53
C ALA A 54 5.17 7.78 -1.07
N ALA A 55 6.00 7.27 -1.98
CA ALA A 55 7.05 8.05 -2.63
C ALA A 55 6.53 9.09 -3.65
N ARG A 56 5.24 9.05 -4.02
CA ARG A 56 4.68 9.94 -5.04
C ARG A 56 4.46 11.33 -4.45
N PRO A 57 4.79 12.43 -5.16
CA PRO A 57 4.54 13.78 -4.63
C PRO A 57 3.07 14.03 -4.24
N ALA A 58 2.14 13.42 -4.98
CA ALA A 58 0.70 13.56 -4.75
C ALA A 58 0.19 12.82 -3.50
N SER A 59 0.96 11.90 -2.90
CA SER A 59 0.53 11.20 -1.68
C SER A 59 0.93 11.91 -0.39
N LYS A 60 1.76 12.96 -0.48
CA LYS A 60 2.16 13.77 0.68
C LYS A 60 0.94 14.44 1.31
N GLY A 61 0.89 14.46 2.63
CA GLY A 61 -0.26 14.89 3.41
C GLY A 61 -1.42 13.89 3.44
N VAL A 62 -1.25 12.68 2.88
CA VAL A 62 -2.29 11.63 2.88
C VAL A 62 -1.75 10.31 3.43
N LEU A 63 -0.66 9.80 2.85
CA LEU A 63 -0.07 8.50 3.22
C LEU A 63 1.07 8.61 4.26
N ASP A 64 1.42 9.84 4.65
CA ASP A 64 2.40 10.19 5.69
C ASP A 64 1.74 10.92 6.88
N MET A 65 0.41 11.02 6.88
CA MET A 65 -0.35 11.59 7.99
C MET A 65 -0.42 10.59 9.14
N ASP A 66 -0.10 11.02 10.35
CA ASP A 66 -0.32 10.18 11.53
C ASP A 66 -1.82 9.88 11.70
N LEU A 67 -2.13 8.60 11.81
CA LEU A 67 -3.48 8.11 12.08
C LEU A 67 -3.64 7.99 13.59
N ALA A 68 -4.34 8.96 14.18
CA ALA A 68 -4.66 9.02 15.61
C ALA A 68 -5.62 7.90 16.05
#